data_AF-A0A7X4Y599-F1
#
_entry.id   AF-A0A7X4Y599-F1
#
_cell.length_a   1.000
_cell.length_b   1.000
_cell.length_c   1.000
_cell.angle_alpha   90.00
_cell.angle_beta   90.00
_cell.angle_gamma   90.00
#
_symmetry.space_group_name_H-M   'P 1'
#
loop_
_entity.id
_entity.type
_entity.pdbx_description
1 polymer ?
#
loop_
_entity_poly.entity_id
_entity_poly.type
_entity_poly.pdbx_seq_one_letter_code
_entity_poly.pdbx_strand_id
1 'polypeptide(L)'
;MSFLNVPLHDASVTGVRMDPVRELLQLELALHTCEKVRVDFSSACQWSLSRFERQNVLLDIHEWKASNVATAERCRDLGLDEFWTRMVLTDRYTLYEVAPSVGFGGWVLARGAEVIRAAPETAFAPAPDVFDFMEGFRKRPGMFVGFDDSQRVEQLRGLELLLHGYSSALRAHGVPEAGFGFVMDFANYLQETRGWSACCGPVAMIVKAAGRKHDVWVLFWKLVDEFRESLARPNPLPE
;
A
#
# COMPACT_ATOMS: atom_id res chain seq x y z
N MET A 1 -15.99 19.67 9.41
CA MET A 1 -17.35 19.10 9.60
C MET A 1 -17.23 17.61 9.32
N SER A 2 -18.29 16.81 9.41
CA SER A 2 -18.20 15.38 9.03
C SER A 2 -18.81 15.16 7.66
N PHE A 3 -17.99 14.91 6.64
CA PHE A 3 -18.49 14.46 5.35
C PHE A 3 -19.01 13.04 5.48
N LEU A 4 -20.31 12.84 5.25
CA LEU A 4 -20.97 11.53 5.31
C LEU A 4 -20.63 10.73 6.60
N ASN A 5 -20.63 11.41 7.75
CA ASN A 5 -20.32 10.83 9.07
C ASN A 5 -18.88 10.30 9.23
N VAL A 6 -17.92 10.85 8.48
CA VAL A 6 -16.48 10.55 8.64
C VAL A 6 -15.72 11.81 9.02
N PRO A 7 -14.85 11.77 10.06
CA PRO A 7 -13.95 12.87 10.38
C PRO A 7 -12.77 12.86 9.40
N LEU A 8 -12.89 13.61 8.30
CA LEU A 8 -11.86 13.69 7.27
C LEU A 8 -10.67 14.58 7.62
N HIS A 9 -10.74 15.34 8.72
CA HIS A 9 -9.62 16.15 9.18
C HIS A 9 -8.40 15.25 9.43
N ASP A 10 -7.29 15.61 8.79
CA ASP A 10 -6.03 14.86 8.78
C ASP A 10 -6.09 13.49 8.09
N ALA A 11 -7.16 13.18 7.34
CA ALA A 11 -7.22 11.98 6.53
C ALA A 11 -6.22 12.09 5.37
N SER A 12 -5.38 11.06 5.21
CA SER A 12 -4.44 10.99 4.09
C SER A 12 -5.06 10.27 2.91
N VAL A 13 -5.07 10.89 1.74
CA VAL A 13 -5.36 10.20 0.49
C VAL A 13 -4.21 9.26 0.19
N THR A 14 -4.52 7.98 0.03
CA THR A 14 -3.56 6.89 -0.23
C THR A 14 -3.67 6.33 -1.64
N GLY A 15 -4.78 6.60 -2.35
CA GLY A 15 -4.98 6.19 -3.72
C GLY A 15 -6.14 6.91 -4.40
N VAL A 16 -6.05 7.00 -5.74
CA VAL A 16 -7.12 7.49 -6.62
C VAL A 16 -7.29 6.48 -7.73
N ARG A 17 -8.52 6.02 -7.97
CA ARG A 17 -8.83 5.07 -9.04
C ARG A 17 -10.02 5.56 -9.84
N MET A 18 -9.97 5.35 -11.16
CA MET A 18 -11.09 5.64 -12.05
C MET A 18 -11.46 4.36 -12.79
N ASP A 19 -12.73 3.95 -12.68
CA ASP A 19 -13.34 2.94 -13.53
C ASP A 19 -14.19 3.65 -14.59
N PRO A 20 -13.70 3.78 -15.84
CA PRO A 20 -14.41 4.49 -16.89
C PRO A 20 -15.66 3.74 -17.38
N VAL A 21 -15.74 2.42 -17.17
CA VAL A 21 -16.89 1.62 -17.60
C VAL A 21 -18.07 1.85 -16.65
N ARG A 22 -17.77 2.00 -15.35
CA ARG A 22 -18.76 2.25 -14.31
C ARG A 22 -18.98 3.74 -14.01
N GLU A 23 -18.24 4.62 -14.67
CA GLU A 23 -18.19 6.06 -14.37
C GLU A 23 -17.97 6.30 -12.86
N LEU A 24 -17.03 5.56 -12.28
CA LEU A 24 -16.80 5.54 -10.84
C LEU A 24 -15.40 6.06 -10.52
N LEU A 25 -15.34 7.18 -9.81
CA LEU A 25 -14.10 7.72 -9.27
C LEU A 25 -14.00 7.35 -7.79
N GLN A 26 -12.87 6.82 -7.36
CA GLN A 26 -12.66 6.34 -6.00
C GLN A 26 -11.47 7.06 -5.37
N LEU A 27 -11.65 7.53 -4.14
CA LEU A 27 -10.58 8.02 -3.27
C LEU A 27 -10.38 7.05 -2.11
N GLU A 28 -9.19 6.49 -1.99
CA GLU A 28 -8.78 5.66 -0.86
C GLU A 28 -8.16 6.56 0.20
N LEU A 29 -8.68 6.52 1.42
CA LEU A 29 -8.28 7.38 2.53
C LEU A 29 -7.81 6.55 3.72
N ALA A 30 -6.77 7.01 4.40
CA ALA A 30 -6.38 6.56 5.72
C ALA A 30 -6.69 7.67 6.73
N LEU A 31 -7.62 7.42 7.65
CA LEU A 31 -7.97 8.37 8.70
C LEU A 31 -6.84 8.48 9.73
N HIS A 32 -6.85 9.55 10.54
CA HIS A 32 -5.91 9.72 11.65
C HIS A 32 -5.95 8.58 12.68
N THR A 33 -7.07 7.85 12.75
CA THR A 33 -7.25 6.63 13.56
C THR A 33 -6.60 5.39 12.96
N CYS A 34 -5.91 5.51 11.82
CA CYS A 34 -5.43 4.42 10.97
C CYS A 34 -6.54 3.57 10.32
N GLU A 35 -7.82 3.94 10.48
CA GLU A 35 -8.93 3.33 9.75
C GLU A 35 -8.81 3.64 8.25
N LYS A 36 -8.98 2.62 7.41
CA LYS A 36 -9.06 2.80 5.95
C LYS A 36 -10.51 2.96 5.53
N VAL A 37 -10.80 4.05 4.82
CA VAL A 37 -12.11 4.31 4.24
C VAL A 37 -11.96 4.62 2.75
N ARG A 38 -13.01 4.35 1.98
CA ARG A 38 -13.06 4.68 0.56
C ARG A 38 -14.24 5.60 0.29
N VAL A 39 -14.02 6.64 -0.51
CA VAL A 39 -15.10 7.50 -1.01
C VAL A 39 -15.32 7.14 -2.47
N ASP A 40 -16.52 6.68 -2.79
CA ASP A 40 -16.95 6.29 -4.13
C ASP A 40 -17.86 7.39 -4.70
N PHE A 41 -17.41 8.06 -5.76
CA PHE A 41 -18.16 9.06 -6.51
C PHE A 41 -18.83 8.40 -7.72
N SER A 42 -20.14 8.20 -7.62
CA SER A 42 -20.95 7.52 -8.63
C SER A 42 -21.34 8.43 -9.80
N SER A 43 -21.27 7.90 -11.02
CA SER A 43 -21.48 8.67 -12.25
C SER A 43 -20.61 9.94 -12.29
N ALA A 44 -19.33 9.79 -11.92
CA ALA A 44 -18.34 10.85 -11.98
C ALA A 44 -18.04 11.18 -13.46
N CYS A 45 -18.44 12.37 -13.88
CA CYS A 45 -18.36 12.78 -15.28
C CYS A 45 -17.23 13.77 -15.58
N GLN A 46 -16.78 14.51 -14.57
CA GLN A 46 -15.66 15.44 -14.71
C GLN A 46 -15.02 15.69 -13.34
N TRP A 47 -13.72 15.90 -13.32
CA TRP A 47 -12.98 16.24 -12.13
C TRP A 47 -11.70 16.99 -12.49
N SER A 48 -11.18 17.74 -11.53
CA SER A 48 -9.85 18.34 -11.57
C SER A 48 -9.21 18.14 -10.21
N LEU A 49 -8.32 17.16 -10.13
CA LEU A 49 -7.61 16.80 -8.90
C LEU A 49 -6.13 17.10 -9.04
N SER A 50 -5.53 17.65 -7.99
CA SER A 50 -4.09 17.89 -7.91
C SER A 50 -3.29 16.59 -8.06
N ARG A 51 -2.02 16.73 -8.44
CA ARG A 51 -1.11 15.58 -8.48
C ARG A 51 -0.92 15.01 -7.08
N PHE A 52 -0.65 13.71 -7.03
CA PHE A 52 -0.30 13.02 -5.81
C PHE A 52 1.12 13.42 -5.39
N GLU A 53 1.26 13.97 -4.18
CA GLU A 53 2.53 14.43 -3.63
C GLU A 53 3.02 13.52 -2.49
N ARG A 54 4.10 13.93 -1.81
CA ARG A 54 4.63 13.21 -0.63
C ARG A 54 3.65 13.20 0.54
N GLN A 55 2.82 14.23 0.66
CA GLN A 55 1.78 14.37 1.69
C GLN A 55 0.49 14.80 1.00
N ASN A 56 -0.59 14.04 1.23
CA ASN A 56 -1.89 14.23 0.58
C ASN A 56 -2.97 14.27 1.66
N VAL A 57 -2.88 15.26 2.54
CA VAL A 57 -3.72 15.35 3.74
C VAL A 57 -4.93 16.22 3.45
N LEU A 58 -6.11 15.72 3.75
CA LEU A 58 -7.36 16.42 3.58
C LEU A 58 -7.72 17.24 4.82
N LEU A 59 -8.33 18.39 4.57
CA LEU A 59 -9.04 19.15 5.59
C LEU A 59 -10.49 18.65 5.70
N ASP A 60 -11.18 18.59 4.56
CA ASP A 60 -12.57 18.13 4.46
C ASP A 60 -12.93 17.80 3.00
N ILE A 61 -14.12 17.25 2.77
CA ILE A 61 -14.77 17.22 1.46
C ILE A 61 -16.08 17.98 1.56
N HIS A 62 -16.21 19.06 0.80
CA HIS A 62 -17.41 19.90 0.81
C HIS A 62 -18.39 19.50 -0.29
N GLU A 63 -19.67 19.43 0.06
CA GLU A 63 -20.75 19.12 -0.87
C GLU A 63 -21.51 20.40 -1.26
N TRP A 64 -21.52 20.70 -2.56
CA TRP A 64 -22.19 21.86 -3.13
C TRP A 64 -23.36 21.41 -4.02
N LYS A 65 -24.58 21.67 -3.54
CA LYS A 65 -25.88 21.31 -4.18
C LYS A 65 -26.65 22.55 -4.61
N ALA A 66 -27.68 22.41 -5.44
CA ALA A 66 -28.51 23.54 -5.87
C ALA A 66 -29.18 24.27 -4.70
N SER A 67 -29.49 23.55 -3.62
CA SER A 67 -30.10 24.11 -2.41
C SER A 67 -29.18 25.08 -1.63
N ASN A 68 -27.88 25.08 -1.90
CA ASN A 68 -26.93 25.99 -1.27
C ASN A 68 -26.74 27.25 -2.12
N VAL A 69 -27.12 28.40 -1.56
CA VAL A 69 -27.07 29.71 -2.24
C VAL A 69 -25.68 30.11 -2.71
N ALA A 70 -24.62 29.60 -2.08
CA ALA A 70 -23.23 29.88 -2.45
C ALA A 70 -22.69 28.96 -3.55
N THR A 71 -23.43 27.93 -3.97
CA THR A 71 -22.97 26.94 -4.97
C THR A 71 -22.63 27.58 -6.32
N ALA A 72 -23.42 28.56 -6.77
CA ALA A 72 -23.17 29.23 -8.05
C ALA A 72 -21.84 30.03 -8.04
N GLU A 73 -21.57 30.71 -6.92
CA GLU A 73 -20.32 31.43 -6.72
C GLU A 73 -19.14 30.45 -6.64
N ARG A 74 -19.30 29.36 -5.88
CA ARG A 74 -18.24 28.35 -5.77
C ARG A 74 -17.90 27.68 -7.10
N CYS A 75 -18.90 27.36 -7.93
CA CYS A 75 -18.65 26.80 -9.27
C CYS A 75 -17.77 27.75 -10.10
N ARG A 76 -18.02 29.07 -10.00
CA ARG A 76 -17.24 30.08 -10.71
C ARG A 76 -15.81 30.18 -10.18
N ASP A 77 -15.62 30.17 -8.87
CA ASP A 77 -14.29 30.23 -8.24
C ASP A 77 -13.42 29.04 -8.64
N LEU A 78 -14.02 27.86 -8.77
CA LEU A 78 -13.35 26.63 -9.18
C LEU A 78 -13.18 26.50 -10.70
N GLY A 79 -13.66 27.49 -11.47
CA GLY A 79 -13.51 27.56 -12.92
C GLY A 79 -14.37 26.57 -13.69
N LEU A 80 -15.51 26.13 -13.13
CA LEU A 80 -16.48 25.33 -13.88
C LEU A 80 -17.13 26.19 -14.98
N ASP A 81 -17.32 25.60 -16.15
CA ASP A 81 -18.03 26.29 -17.23
C ASP A 81 -19.54 26.44 -16.93
N GLU A 82 -20.21 27.22 -17.77
CA GLU A 82 -21.65 27.50 -17.61
C GLU A 82 -22.52 26.25 -17.73
N PHE A 83 -22.11 25.26 -18.53
CA PHE A 83 -22.86 24.04 -18.73
C PHE A 83 -22.87 23.23 -17.44
N TRP A 84 -21.70 22.95 -16.85
CA TRP A 84 -21.60 22.19 -15.62
C TRP A 84 -22.18 22.92 -14.41
N THR A 85 -21.96 24.23 -14.33
CA THR A 85 -22.60 25.07 -13.30
C THR A 85 -24.12 24.91 -13.34
N ARG A 86 -24.73 24.92 -14.52
CA ARG A 86 -26.18 24.69 -14.68
C ARG A 86 -26.59 23.28 -14.25
N MET A 87 -25.78 22.27 -14.57
CA MET A 87 -26.06 20.88 -14.18
C MET A 87 -26.05 20.69 -12.66
N VAL A 88 -25.18 21.40 -11.94
CA VAL A 88 -25.17 21.42 -10.47
C VAL A 88 -26.37 22.19 -9.91
N LEU A 89 -26.65 23.37 -10.44
CA LEU A 89 -27.78 24.22 -9.98
C LEU A 89 -29.17 23.65 -10.30
N THR A 90 -29.24 22.57 -11.08
CA THR A 90 -30.47 21.83 -11.37
C THR A 90 -30.52 20.45 -10.68
N ASP A 91 -29.63 20.22 -9.71
CA ASP A 91 -29.48 18.96 -8.95
C ASP A 91 -29.32 17.71 -9.83
N ARG A 92 -28.83 17.87 -11.06
CA ARG A 92 -28.47 16.70 -11.90
C ARG A 92 -27.14 16.10 -11.50
N TYR A 93 -26.24 16.93 -10.94
CA TYR A 93 -24.96 16.54 -10.38
C TYR A 93 -24.72 17.32 -9.10
N THR A 94 -23.85 16.78 -8.27
CA THR A 94 -23.33 17.44 -7.07
C THR A 94 -21.86 17.74 -7.28
N LEU A 95 -21.43 18.93 -6.86
CA LEU A 95 -20.03 19.33 -6.86
C LEU A 95 -19.41 18.96 -5.51
N TYR A 96 -18.43 18.07 -5.54
CA TYR A 96 -17.64 17.67 -4.39
C TYR A 96 -16.29 18.37 -4.46
N GLU A 97 -16.01 19.24 -3.50
CA GLU A 97 -14.74 19.92 -3.39
C GLU A 97 -13.85 19.17 -2.38
N VAL A 98 -12.70 18.70 -2.84
CA VAL A 98 -11.68 18.04 -2.02
C VAL A 98 -10.78 19.13 -1.46
N ALA A 99 -11.00 19.53 -0.22
CA ALA A 99 -10.25 20.61 0.42
C ALA A 99 -8.92 20.06 0.99
N PRO A 100 -7.76 20.48 0.45
CA PRO A 100 -6.47 20.05 0.97
C PRO A 100 -6.17 20.75 2.29
N SER A 101 -5.62 19.98 3.24
CA SER A 101 -4.76 20.53 4.29
C SER A 101 -3.34 20.68 3.74
N VAL A 102 -2.83 19.64 3.05
CA VAL A 102 -1.52 19.62 2.38
C VAL A 102 -1.59 18.81 1.09
N GLY A 103 -1.14 19.39 -0.03
CA GLY A 103 -0.92 18.70 -1.30
C GLY A 103 -2.19 18.44 -2.11
N PHE A 104 -2.89 17.34 -1.79
CA PHE A 104 -3.96 16.80 -2.64
C PHE A 104 -5.31 17.49 -2.43
N GLY A 105 -5.81 18.16 -3.47
CA GLY A 105 -7.10 18.83 -3.46
C GLY A 105 -7.72 18.90 -4.85
N GLY A 106 -8.81 19.65 -4.98
CA GLY A 106 -9.49 19.88 -6.25
C GLY A 106 -10.98 19.65 -6.15
N TRP A 107 -11.60 19.17 -7.23
CA TRP A 107 -13.04 18.94 -7.27
C TRP A 107 -13.47 17.79 -8.18
N VAL A 108 -14.64 17.25 -7.90
CA VAL A 108 -15.30 16.15 -8.61
C VAL A 108 -16.77 16.50 -8.85
N LEU A 109 -17.25 16.32 -10.08
CA LEU A 109 -18.66 16.35 -10.43
C LEU A 109 -19.18 14.91 -10.55
N ALA A 110 -20.14 14.56 -9.70
CA ALA A 110 -20.72 13.22 -9.63
C ALA A 110 -22.19 13.29 -9.23
N ARG A 111 -22.97 12.23 -9.49
CA ARG A 111 -24.39 12.21 -9.09
C ARG A 111 -24.57 11.97 -7.60
N GLY A 112 -23.66 11.24 -7.00
CA GLY A 112 -23.66 10.97 -5.57
C GLY A 112 -22.30 10.49 -5.11
N ALA A 113 -22.05 10.61 -3.82
CA ALA A 113 -20.88 10.08 -3.16
C ALA A 113 -21.30 9.18 -1.99
N GLU A 114 -20.58 8.08 -1.80
CA GLU A 114 -20.77 7.18 -0.67
C GLU A 114 -19.44 6.93 0.02
N VAL A 115 -19.47 6.85 1.36
CA VAL A 115 -18.32 6.37 2.13
C VAL A 115 -18.51 4.89 2.38
N ILE A 116 -17.57 4.11 1.88
CA ILE A 116 -17.43 2.70 2.19
C ILE A 116 -16.33 2.59 3.24
N ARG A 117 -16.75 2.37 4.48
CA ARG A 117 -15.83 1.90 5.51
C ARG A 117 -15.47 0.47 5.18
N ALA A 118 -14.19 0.15 5.15
CA ALA A 118 -13.81 -1.24 5.08
C ALA A 118 -14.40 -1.93 6.33
N ALA A 119 -15.23 -2.96 6.14
CA ALA A 119 -15.36 -3.97 7.18
C ALA A 119 -13.94 -4.44 7.54
N PRO A 120 -13.65 -4.84 8.80
CA PRO A 120 -12.43 -5.56 9.07
C PRO A 120 -12.42 -6.77 8.14
N GLU A 121 -11.55 -6.71 7.13
CA GLU A 121 -11.34 -7.71 6.08
C GLU A 121 -12.52 -7.98 5.11
N THR A 122 -12.60 -7.16 4.06
CA THR A 122 -12.75 -7.72 2.71
C THR A 122 -11.61 -7.22 1.82
N ALA A 123 -10.51 -7.96 1.89
CA ALA A 123 -9.42 -8.12 0.93
C ALA A 123 -9.26 -7.02 -0.13
N PHE A 124 -8.67 -5.89 0.26
CA PHE A 124 -7.51 -5.47 -0.52
C PHE A 124 -6.45 -6.54 -0.27
N ALA A 125 -5.87 -7.12 -1.33
CA ALA A 125 -4.70 -7.98 -1.14
C ALA A 125 -3.73 -7.24 -0.20
N PRO A 126 -3.22 -7.90 0.86
CA PRO A 126 -2.22 -7.26 1.72
C PRO A 126 -1.16 -6.64 0.81
N ALA A 127 -0.70 -5.43 1.17
CA ALA A 127 0.41 -4.83 0.45
C ALA A 127 1.51 -5.90 0.39
N PRO A 128 2.06 -6.22 -0.80
CA PRO A 128 2.98 -7.33 -0.96
C PRO A 128 4.10 -7.19 0.07
N ASP A 129 4.30 -8.24 0.85
CA ASP A 129 5.32 -8.25 1.90
C ASP A 129 6.64 -8.80 1.35
N VAL A 130 7.66 -8.85 2.21
CA VAL A 130 8.97 -9.40 1.84
C VAL A 130 8.88 -10.86 1.37
N PHE A 131 7.91 -11.65 1.84
CA PHE A 131 7.71 -13.03 1.40
C PHE A 131 7.10 -13.10 0.00
N ASP A 132 6.18 -12.20 -0.33
CA ASP A 132 5.64 -12.07 -1.69
C ASP A 132 6.75 -11.65 -2.68
N PHE A 133 7.63 -10.75 -2.26
CA PHE A 133 8.81 -10.37 -3.03
C PHE A 133 9.73 -11.58 -3.26
N MET A 134 10.06 -12.32 -2.19
CA MET A 134 10.90 -13.53 -2.25
C MET A 134 10.30 -14.65 -3.11
N GLU A 135 8.99 -14.85 -3.10
CA GLU A 135 8.31 -15.81 -3.97
C GLU A 135 8.50 -15.47 -5.46
N GLY A 136 8.65 -14.18 -5.80
CA GLY A 136 9.07 -13.74 -7.13
C GLY A 136 10.43 -14.32 -7.54
N PHE A 137 11.43 -14.25 -6.66
CA PHE A 137 12.77 -14.82 -6.90
C PHE A 137 12.75 -16.33 -7.00
N ARG A 138 11.96 -16.99 -6.15
CA ARG A 138 11.82 -18.45 -6.15
C ARG A 138 11.27 -18.96 -7.48
N LYS A 139 10.22 -18.31 -8.00
CA LYS A 139 9.54 -18.69 -9.26
C LYS A 139 10.34 -18.34 -10.50
N ARG A 140 11.07 -17.22 -10.50
CA ARG A 140 11.75 -16.69 -11.69
C ARG A 140 13.17 -16.18 -11.36
N PRO A 141 14.06 -17.02 -10.84
CA PRO A 141 15.39 -16.57 -10.40
C PRO A 141 16.19 -15.91 -11.52
N GLY A 142 16.04 -16.42 -12.76
CA GLY A 142 16.60 -15.85 -13.98
C GLY A 142 16.42 -14.35 -14.14
N MET A 143 15.24 -13.85 -13.77
CA MET A 143 14.86 -12.44 -13.95
C MET A 143 15.54 -11.50 -12.96
N PHE A 144 15.94 -12.00 -11.79
CA PHE A 144 16.37 -11.16 -10.66
C PHE A 144 17.83 -11.37 -10.26
N VAL A 145 18.31 -12.61 -10.32
CA VAL A 145 19.65 -13.00 -9.86
C VAL A 145 20.46 -13.71 -10.94
N GLY A 146 19.91 -13.92 -12.14
CA GLY A 146 20.59 -14.53 -13.28
C GLY A 146 20.15 -15.97 -13.56
N PHE A 147 20.50 -16.47 -14.75
CA PHE A 147 19.95 -17.72 -15.31
C PHE A 147 20.80 -18.97 -15.05
N ASP A 148 22.04 -18.82 -14.58
CA ASP A 148 22.99 -19.94 -14.46
C ASP A 148 22.82 -20.67 -13.12
N ASP A 149 22.24 -21.87 -13.17
CA ASP A 149 22.04 -22.74 -12.00
C ASP A 149 23.35 -23.17 -11.34
N SER A 150 24.50 -23.11 -12.02
CA SER A 150 25.78 -23.41 -11.38
C SER A 150 26.21 -22.34 -10.37
N GLN A 151 25.56 -21.17 -10.38
CA GLN A 151 25.87 -20.00 -9.55
C GLN A 151 24.87 -19.78 -8.41
N ARG A 152 24.14 -20.81 -7.95
CA ARG A 152 23.12 -20.65 -6.89
C ARG A 152 23.65 -20.00 -5.61
N VAL A 153 24.92 -20.22 -5.26
CA VAL A 153 25.51 -19.61 -4.06
C VAL A 153 25.66 -18.10 -4.24
N GLU A 154 26.19 -17.66 -5.37
CA GLU A 154 26.36 -16.25 -5.73
C GLU A 154 25.01 -15.56 -5.89
N GLN A 155 24.03 -16.24 -6.49
CA GLN A 155 22.65 -15.75 -6.60
C GLN A 155 22.01 -15.50 -5.24
N LEU A 156 22.16 -16.43 -4.28
CA LEU A 156 21.63 -16.25 -2.92
C LEU A 156 22.32 -15.12 -2.17
N ARG A 157 23.65 -14.96 -2.33
CA ARG A 157 24.37 -13.80 -1.77
C ARG A 157 23.86 -12.48 -2.36
N GLY A 158 23.58 -12.46 -3.66
CA GLY A 158 22.95 -11.31 -4.33
C GLY A 158 21.56 -11.01 -3.75
N LEU A 159 20.74 -12.03 -3.55
CA LEU A 159 19.43 -11.91 -2.93
C LEU A 159 19.51 -11.38 -1.48
N GLU A 160 20.41 -11.92 -0.66
CA GLU A 160 20.63 -11.44 0.72
C GLU A 160 21.01 -9.96 0.76
N LEU A 161 21.89 -9.52 -0.14
CA LEU A 161 22.26 -8.11 -0.27
C LEU A 161 21.06 -7.23 -0.69
N LEU A 162 20.24 -7.70 -1.62
CA LEU A 162 19.01 -7.02 -2.03
C LEU A 162 18.03 -6.88 -0.85
N LEU A 163 17.85 -7.94 -0.06
CA LEU A 163 16.96 -7.92 1.12
C LEU A 163 17.47 -6.98 2.23
N HIS A 164 18.79 -6.85 2.39
CA HIS A 164 19.39 -5.82 3.26
C HIS A 164 19.10 -4.41 2.75
N GLY A 165 19.29 -4.15 1.46
CA GLY A 165 18.97 -2.87 0.84
C GLY A 165 17.49 -2.51 0.98
N TYR A 166 16.61 -3.47 0.74
CA TYR A 166 15.16 -3.35 0.90
C TYR A 166 14.78 -2.97 2.34
N SER A 167 15.26 -3.72 3.34
CA SER A 167 15.02 -3.43 4.75
C SER A 167 15.52 -2.04 5.16
N SER A 168 16.64 -1.61 4.59
CA SER A 168 17.23 -0.29 4.86
C SER A 168 16.38 0.83 4.26
N ALA A 169 15.85 0.64 3.05
CA ALA A 169 14.95 1.59 2.40
C ALA A 169 13.63 1.74 3.19
N LEU A 170 13.01 0.62 3.59
CA LEU A 170 11.80 0.64 4.43
C LEU A 170 12.03 1.42 5.73
N ARG A 171 13.18 1.20 6.39
CA ARG A 171 13.57 1.91 7.60
C ARG A 171 13.72 3.41 7.37
N ALA A 172 14.45 3.80 6.32
CA ALA A 172 14.70 5.20 5.99
C ALA A 172 13.41 5.98 5.68
N HIS A 173 12.40 5.29 5.15
CA HIS A 173 11.11 5.87 4.79
C HIS A 173 9.99 5.64 5.82
N GLY A 174 10.27 4.96 6.94
CA GLY A 174 9.29 4.70 7.99
C GLY A 174 8.10 3.85 7.52
N VAL A 175 8.30 2.96 6.53
CA VAL A 175 7.24 2.10 6.00
C VAL A 175 7.10 0.87 6.89
N PRO A 176 5.96 0.67 7.58
CA PRO A 176 5.73 -0.51 8.39
C PRO A 176 5.30 -1.68 7.49
N GLU A 177 6.17 -2.67 7.34
CA GLU A 177 5.90 -3.88 6.54
C GLU A 177 6.18 -5.14 7.36
N ALA A 178 5.38 -6.19 7.14
CA ALA A 178 5.62 -7.50 7.73
C ALA A 178 6.94 -8.09 7.20
N GLY A 179 7.79 -8.60 8.10
CA GLY A 179 9.12 -9.09 7.75
C GLY A 179 10.17 -7.97 7.60
N PHE A 180 9.90 -6.78 8.14
CA PHE A 180 10.92 -5.75 8.35
C PHE A 180 12.14 -6.34 9.08
N GLY A 181 13.34 -6.20 8.51
CA GLY A 181 14.54 -6.76 9.11
C GLY A 181 14.71 -8.27 8.87
N PHE A 182 14.00 -8.83 7.89
CA PHE A 182 14.02 -10.24 7.49
C PHE A 182 15.39 -10.91 7.65
N VAL A 183 16.46 -10.31 7.11
CA VAL A 183 17.79 -10.95 7.12
C VAL A 183 18.29 -11.20 8.55
N MET A 184 18.05 -10.25 9.47
CA MET A 184 18.44 -10.39 10.87
C MET A 184 17.53 -11.38 11.60
N ASP A 185 16.22 -11.27 11.41
CA ASP A 185 15.25 -12.15 12.09
C ASP A 185 15.43 -13.61 11.64
N PHE A 186 15.67 -13.82 10.34
CA PHE A 186 15.96 -15.12 9.78
C PHE A 186 17.30 -15.67 10.29
N ALA A 187 18.33 -14.82 10.42
CA ALA A 187 19.60 -15.24 11.02
C ALA A 187 19.43 -15.68 12.47
N ASN A 188 18.65 -14.92 13.27
CA ASN A 188 18.33 -15.25 14.64
C ASN A 188 17.56 -16.57 14.72
N TYR A 189 16.54 -16.75 13.87
CA TYR A 189 15.80 -18.00 13.76
C TYR A 189 16.71 -19.20 13.47
N LEU A 190 17.66 -19.08 12.54
CA LEU A 190 18.61 -20.16 12.24
C LEU A 190 19.55 -20.43 13.41
N GLN A 191 19.97 -19.38 14.13
CA GLN A 191 20.78 -19.52 15.32
C GLN A 191 20.01 -20.26 16.43
N GLU A 192 18.77 -19.87 16.70
CA GLU A 192 17.93 -20.46 17.75
C GLU A 192 17.56 -21.90 17.43
N THR A 193 17.14 -22.19 16.20
CA THR A 193 16.62 -23.51 15.85
C THR A 193 17.70 -24.51 15.45
N ARG A 194 18.85 -24.04 14.93
CA ARG A 194 19.93 -24.91 14.42
C ARG A 194 21.27 -24.72 15.12
N GLY A 195 21.43 -23.71 15.98
CA GLY A 195 22.71 -23.37 16.60
C GLY A 195 23.73 -22.79 15.61
N TRP A 196 23.28 -22.30 14.46
CA TRP A 196 24.18 -21.78 13.42
C TRP A 196 24.62 -20.33 13.74
N SER A 197 25.91 -20.05 13.54
CA SER A 197 26.48 -18.73 13.86
C SER A 197 26.19 -17.71 12.76
N ALA A 198 25.70 -16.52 13.14
CA ALA A 198 25.26 -15.46 12.23
C ALA A 198 26.30 -14.45 11.77
N CYS A 199 27.58 -14.65 12.09
CA CYS A 199 28.62 -13.66 11.84
C CYS A 199 28.75 -13.24 10.37
N CYS A 200 28.37 -14.11 9.42
CA CYS A 200 28.49 -13.88 7.98
C CYS A 200 27.13 -13.85 7.25
N GLY A 201 26.02 -13.71 7.97
CA GLY A 201 24.68 -13.73 7.39
C GLY A 201 24.10 -15.14 7.16
N PRO A 202 22.76 -15.26 7.01
CA PRO A 202 22.07 -16.54 6.86
C PRO A 202 22.51 -17.34 5.62
N VAL A 203 22.84 -16.70 4.49
CA VAL A 203 23.25 -17.47 3.29
C VAL A 203 24.57 -18.18 3.52
N ALA A 204 25.54 -17.53 4.18
CA ALA A 204 26.81 -18.17 4.52
C ALA A 204 26.62 -19.40 5.42
N MET A 205 25.67 -19.35 6.36
CA MET A 205 25.33 -20.51 7.19
C MET A 205 24.77 -21.66 6.35
N ILE A 206 23.82 -21.35 5.45
CA ILE A 206 23.13 -22.34 4.63
C ILE A 206 24.09 -23.01 3.65
N VAL A 207 25.00 -22.24 3.06
CA VAL A 207 26.07 -22.77 2.20
C VAL A 207 26.95 -23.76 2.96
N LYS A 208 27.31 -23.43 4.21
CA LYS A 208 28.10 -24.32 5.07
C LYS A 208 27.32 -25.59 5.44
N ALA A 209 26.02 -25.47 5.70
CA ALA A 209 25.16 -26.57 6.11
C ALA A 209 24.75 -27.52 4.98
N ALA A 210 24.56 -27.02 3.75
CA ALA A 210 24.08 -27.83 2.63
C ALA A 210 25.06 -28.93 2.20
N GLY A 211 26.36 -28.80 2.51
CA GLY A 211 27.41 -29.77 2.18
C GLY A 211 27.73 -29.90 0.68
N ARG A 212 26.76 -29.67 -0.21
CA ARG A 212 26.90 -29.63 -1.68
C ARG A 212 26.30 -28.35 -2.24
N LYS A 213 26.94 -27.78 -3.26
CA LYS A 213 26.52 -26.52 -3.88
C LYS A 213 25.10 -26.57 -4.47
N HIS A 214 24.67 -27.70 -5.04
CA HIS A 214 23.33 -27.78 -5.65
C HIS A 214 22.19 -27.79 -4.62
N ASP A 215 22.48 -28.20 -3.38
CA ASP A 215 21.45 -28.33 -2.33
C ASP A 215 21.16 -26.99 -1.65
N VAL A 216 22.06 -26.01 -1.78
CA VAL A 216 21.97 -24.71 -1.11
C VAL A 216 20.67 -24.00 -1.46
N TRP A 217 20.25 -24.03 -2.74
CA TRP A 217 19.02 -23.38 -3.19
C TRP A 217 17.78 -24.01 -2.58
N VAL A 218 17.70 -25.34 -2.59
CA VAL A 218 16.57 -26.10 -2.03
C VAL A 218 16.51 -25.90 -0.52
N LEU A 219 17.65 -25.98 0.16
CA LEU A 219 17.75 -25.79 1.61
C LEU A 219 17.36 -24.37 2.01
N PHE A 220 17.82 -23.36 1.28
CA PHE A 220 17.47 -21.96 1.55
C PHE A 220 15.95 -21.78 1.57
N TRP A 221 15.27 -22.17 0.49
CA TRP A 221 13.84 -21.97 0.39
C TRP A 221 13.04 -22.78 1.41
N LYS A 222 13.48 -24.01 1.71
CA LYS A 222 12.89 -24.81 2.79
C LYS A 222 12.95 -24.07 4.13
N LEU A 223 14.10 -23.48 4.45
CA LEU A 223 14.28 -22.74 5.70
C LEU A 223 13.47 -21.43 5.73
N VAL A 224 13.31 -20.77 4.58
CA VAL A 224 12.42 -19.61 4.46
C VAL A 224 10.97 -19.99 4.74
N ASP A 225 10.49 -21.12 4.20
CA ASP A 225 9.13 -21.62 4.45
C ASP A 225 8.95 -21.94 5.96
N GLU A 226 9.90 -22.65 6.57
CA GLU A 226 9.86 -22.97 8.00
C GLU A 226 9.88 -21.71 8.88
N PHE A 227 10.68 -20.70 8.51
CA PHE A 227 10.70 -19.42 9.21
C PHE A 227 9.36 -18.69 9.08
N ARG A 228 8.78 -18.62 7.88
CA ARG A 228 7.45 -18.03 7.66
C ARG A 228 6.38 -18.71 8.51
N GLU A 229 6.40 -20.04 8.57
CA GLU A 229 5.50 -20.81 9.43
C GLU A 229 5.71 -20.50 10.91
N SER A 230 6.96 -20.30 11.35
CA SER A 230 7.26 -19.98 12.75
C SER A 230 6.67 -18.63 13.18
N LEU A 231 6.64 -17.65 12.28
CA LEU A 231 6.04 -16.33 12.54
C LEU A 231 4.50 -16.40 12.66
N ALA A 232 3.87 -17.38 12.02
CA ALA A 232 2.42 -17.58 12.06
C ALA A 232 1.94 -18.34 13.31
N ARG A 233 2.85 -18.98 14.06
CA ARG A 233 2.50 -19.69 15.29
C ARG A 233 2.47 -18.68 16.45
N PRO A 234 1.37 -18.58 17.21
CA PRO A 234 1.39 -17.80 18.45
C PRO A 234 2.44 -18.41 19.37
N ASN A 235 3.38 -17.60 19.86
CA ASN A 235 4.35 -18.03 20.86
C ASN A 235 3.62 -18.76 21.99
N PRO A 236 4.03 -19.97 22.42
CA PRO A 236 3.66 -20.42 23.75
C PRO A 236 4.23 -19.38 24.71
N LEU A 237 3.38 -18.84 25.59
CA LEU A 237 3.83 -18.02 26.70
C LEU A 237 4.97 -18.77 27.42
N PRO A 238 6.10 -18.13 27.72
CA PRO A 238 7.12 -18.76 28.55
C PRO A 238 6.50 -19.09 29.92
N GLU A 239 6.67 -20.33 30.37
CA GLU A 239 6.41 -20.76 31.75
C GLU A 239 7.39 -20.10 32.74
#